data_AF-A0A327J8J1-F1
#
_entry.id   AF-A0A327J8J1-F1
#
_cell.length_a   1.000
_cell.length_b   1.000
_cell.length_c   1.000
_cell.angle_alpha   90.00
_cell.angle_beta   90.00
_cell.angle_gamma   90.00
#
_symmetry.space_group_name_H-M   'P 1'
#
loop_
_entity.id
_entity.type
_entity.pdbx_description
1 polymer ?
#
loop_
_entity_poly.entity_id
_entity_poly.type
_entity_poly.pdbx_seq_one_letter_code
_entity_poly.pdbx_strand_id
1 'polypeptide(L)'
;MFIVFSFNKKSGFTLAEILITLGLIGAVSAITIPTLAYNYRAKVLEEQYRSTYSDLKQIGAMINLEKGDIGEYANGLNSLGDWEKEVIGRLNGGGKLQATSVTDVTDDKRNIYRNSGANPGPFAFNLNGGQLAKVGDVCDNGSIWSDSKGRLWTFNFEMRIICVDVNGAANPNRLNIDTFAFIPMSAKAVAAWVHDDQAHPENYSGEIVPCDLDVITRKGLSNAYPKVDTVFDPKKSYTNGQKLSGNYTEVNNKNGNWKSAYDACPFFGPVENVAPTIGYSAGKSAKNRDITSSNNYWKDYINYK
;
A
#
# COMPACT_ATOMS: atom_id res chain seq x y z
N MET A 1 -82.89 27.98 -7.13
CA MET A 1 -82.27 26.88 -6.34
C MET A 1 -80.84 26.75 -6.82
N PHE A 2 -79.90 27.41 -6.13
CA PHE A 2 -78.48 27.38 -6.50
C PHE A 2 -77.78 26.25 -5.75
N ILE A 3 -77.09 25.40 -6.51
CA ILE A 3 -76.26 24.30 -6.03
C ILE A 3 -75.00 24.91 -5.42
N VAL A 4 -74.73 24.62 -4.14
CA VAL A 4 -73.44 24.90 -3.49
C VAL A 4 -72.67 23.58 -3.44
N PHE A 5 -71.57 23.53 -4.19
CA PHE A 5 -70.65 22.39 -4.21
C PHE A 5 -69.94 22.26 -2.86
N SER A 6 -70.07 21.09 -2.24
CA SER A 6 -69.29 20.69 -1.05
C SER A 6 -67.93 20.17 -1.50
N PHE A 7 -66.85 20.91 -1.18
CA PHE A 7 -65.48 20.44 -1.39
C PHE A 7 -65.09 19.46 -0.27
N ASN A 8 -65.02 18.18 -0.61
CA ASN A 8 -64.37 17.14 0.18
C ASN A 8 -62.90 17.51 0.43
N LYS A 9 -62.49 17.68 1.69
CA LYS A 9 -61.08 17.90 2.09
C LYS A 9 -60.24 16.67 1.71
N LYS A 10 -59.60 16.70 0.54
CA LYS A 10 -58.48 15.79 0.24
C LYS A 10 -57.26 16.27 1.04
N SER A 11 -56.64 15.41 1.84
CA SER A 11 -55.40 15.70 2.56
C SER A 11 -54.23 15.82 1.56
N GLY A 12 -54.07 16.99 0.96
CA GLY A 12 -52.89 17.35 0.20
C GLY A 12 -51.89 18.08 1.10
N PHE A 13 -50.61 17.79 0.97
CA PHE A 13 -49.57 18.60 1.59
C PHE A 13 -49.61 20.02 1.05
N THR A 14 -49.49 21.01 1.93
CA THR A 14 -49.38 22.41 1.54
C THR A 14 -48.03 22.66 0.85
N LEU A 15 -47.98 23.69 0.00
CA LEU A 15 -46.73 24.10 -0.65
C LEU A 15 -45.64 24.43 0.38
N ALA A 16 -46.02 25.03 1.51
CA ALA A 16 -45.10 25.36 2.59
C ALA A 16 -44.51 24.09 3.25
N GLU A 17 -45.31 23.06 3.51
CA GLU A 17 -44.82 21.79 4.05
C GLU A 17 -43.84 21.10 3.09
N ILE A 18 -44.14 21.12 1.78
CA ILE A 18 -43.24 20.54 0.77
C ILE A 18 -41.92 21.34 0.67
N LEU A 19 -41.97 22.67 0.72
CA LEU A 19 -40.77 23.50 0.65
C LEU A 19 -39.86 23.33 1.88
N ILE A 20 -40.45 23.27 3.08
CA ILE A 20 -39.69 23.06 4.33
C ILE A 20 -39.06 21.67 4.34
N THR A 21 -39.80 20.65 3.91
CA THR A 21 -39.28 19.26 3.86
C THR A 21 -38.16 19.09 2.82
N LEU A 22 -38.32 19.65 1.61
CA LEU A 22 -37.26 19.66 0.60
C LEU A 22 -36.03 20.46 1.06
N GLY A 23 -36.23 21.59 1.73
CA GLY A 23 -35.14 22.39 2.33
C GLY A 23 -34.37 21.62 3.41
N LEU A 24 -35.09 20.92 4.29
CA LEU A 24 -34.51 20.11 5.36
C LEU A 24 -33.75 18.90 4.82
N ILE A 25 -34.34 18.15 3.89
CA ILE A 25 -33.67 17.01 3.24
C ILE A 25 -32.45 17.50 2.45
N GLY A 26 -32.54 18.65 1.77
CA GLY A 26 -31.41 19.27 1.07
C GLY A 26 -30.24 19.60 2.00
N ALA A 27 -30.51 20.25 3.14
CA ALA A 27 -29.49 20.59 4.13
C ALA A 27 -28.83 19.35 4.75
N VAL A 28 -29.62 18.35 5.14
CA VAL A 28 -29.11 17.09 5.72
C VAL A 28 -28.29 16.31 4.67
N SER A 29 -28.76 16.25 3.43
CA SER A 29 -28.08 15.56 2.32
C SER A 29 -26.72 16.19 2.00
N ALA A 30 -26.63 17.53 2.03
CA ALA A 30 -25.38 18.26 1.77
C ALA A 30 -24.27 17.92 2.78
N ILE A 31 -24.61 17.60 4.02
CA ILE A 31 -23.64 17.26 5.08
C ILE A 31 -23.28 15.76 5.05
N THR A 32 -24.25 14.91 4.70
CA THR A 32 -24.13 13.44 4.82
C THR A 32 -23.55 12.77 3.57
N ILE A 33 -23.94 13.20 2.36
CA ILE A 33 -23.50 12.57 1.10
C ILE A 33 -21.98 12.57 0.94
N PRO A 34 -21.25 13.69 1.15
CA PRO A 34 -19.80 13.69 0.99
C PRO A 34 -19.15 12.69 1.96
N THR A 35 -19.56 12.72 3.23
CA THR A 35 -19.00 11.84 4.28
C THR A 35 -19.22 10.36 3.96
N LEU A 36 -20.43 9.99 3.50
CA LEU A 36 -20.74 8.62 3.11
C LEU A 36 -19.91 8.19 1.89
N ALA A 37 -19.79 9.05 0.88
CA ALA A 37 -19.00 8.77 -0.31
C ALA A 37 -17.51 8.54 0.01
N TYR A 38 -16.93 9.35 0.91
CA TYR A 38 -15.54 9.15 1.35
C TYR A 38 -15.36 7.83 2.10
N ASN A 39 -16.26 7.50 3.03
CA ASN A 39 -16.21 6.25 3.78
C ASN A 39 -16.38 5.02 2.88
N TYR A 40 -17.23 5.13 1.85
CA TYR A 40 -17.41 4.08 0.85
C TYR A 40 -16.12 3.86 0.03
N ARG A 41 -15.51 4.94 -0.47
CA ARG A 41 -14.22 4.87 -1.20
C ARG A 41 -13.12 4.24 -0.35
N ALA A 42 -13.03 4.63 0.93
CA ALA A 42 -12.10 4.04 1.88
C ALA A 42 -12.29 2.53 2.00
N LYS A 43 -13.55 2.09 2.11
CA LYS A 43 -13.87 0.66 2.24
C LYS A 43 -13.56 -0.12 0.96
N VAL A 44 -13.83 0.45 -0.21
CA VAL A 44 -13.49 -0.20 -1.49
C VAL A 44 -11.97 -0.40 -1.61
N LEU A 45 -11.18 0.63 -1.30
CA LEU A 45 -9.71 0.54 -1.34
C LEU A 45 -9.16 -0.44 -0.30
N GLU A 46 -9.74 -0.48 0.90
CA GLU A 46 -9.40 -1.48 1.91
C GLU A 46 -9.57 -2.90 1.37
N GLU A 47 -10.72 -3.21 0.76
CA GLU A 47 -10.99 -4.54 0.20
C GLU A 47 -10.08 -4.86 -0.99
N GLN A 48 -9.80 -3.88 -1.86
CA GLN A 48 -8.89 -4.03 -3.00
C GLN A 48 -7.45 -4.32 -2.54
N TYR A 49 -6.98 -3.63 -1.49
CA TYR A 49 -5.69 -3.92 -0.90
C TYR A 49 -5.64 -5.29 -0.24
N ARG A 50 -6.66 -5.65 0.58
CA ARG A 50 -6.74 -6.99 1.21
C ARG A 50 -6.74 -8.11 0.17
N SER A 51 -7.48 -7.92 -0.92
CA SER A 51 -7.48 -8.85 -2.05
C SER A 51 -6.08 -8.99 -2.66
N THR A 52 -5.39 -7.86 -2.86
CA THR A 52 -4.02 -7.85 -3.42
C THR A 52 -3.00 -8.50 -2.52
N TYR A 53 -3.06 -8.22 -1.22
CA TYR A 53 -2.21 -8.86 -0.23
C TYR A 53 -2.46 -10.38 -0.18
N SER A 54 -3.72 -10.82 -0.25
CA SER A 54 -4.06 -12.24 -0.29
C SER A 54 -3.52 -12.93 -1.55
N ASP A 55 -3.66 -12.30 -2.73
CA ASP A 55 -3.12 -12.84 -3.97
C ASP A 55 -1.59 -12.97 -3.88
N LEU A 56 -0.88 -11.94 -3.38
CA LEU A 56 0.57 -11.97 -3.24
C LEU A 56 1.06 -13.00 -2.23
N LYS A 57 0.34 -13.19 -1.12
CA LYS A 57 0.61 -14.28 -0.18
C LYS A 57 0.51 -15.64 -0.85
N GLN A 58 -0.54 -15.86 -1.65
CA GLN A 58 -0.71 -17.09 -2.40
C GLN A 58 0.41 -17.29 -3.43
N ILE A 59 0.79 -16.24 -4.16
CA ILE A 59 1.91 -16.26 -5.11
C ILE A 59 3.22 -16.65 -4.42
N GLY A 60 3.55 -16.00 -3.29
CA GLY A 60 4.74 -16.33 -2.52
C GLY A 60 4.76 -17.79 -2.06
N ALA A 61 3.62 -18.28 -1.55
CA ALA A 61 3.49 -19.68 -1.14
C ALA A 61 3.65 -20.67 -2.32
N MET A 62 3.07 -20.36 -3.49
CA MET A 62 3.23 -21.21 -4.70
C MET A 62 4.68 -21.27 -5.16
N ILE A 63 5.38 -20.12 -5.19
CA ILE A 63 6.78 -20.09 -5.60
C ILE A 63 7.66 -20.83 -4.57
N ASN A 64 7.38 -20.69 -3.27
CA ASN A 64 8.06 -21.48 -2.23
C ASN A 64 7.98 -22.99 -2.49
N LEU A 65 6.81 -23.47 -2.89
CA LEU A 65 6.59 -24.88 -3.18
C LEU A 65 7.27 -25.34 -4.47
N GLU A 66 7.30 -24.51 -5.51
CA GLU A 66 7.77 -24.88 -6.85
C GLU A 66 9.27 -24.62 -7.07
N LYS A 67 9.82 -23.59 -6.42
CA LYS A 67 11.16 -23.04 -6.69
C LYS A 67 12.04 -22.94 -5.45
N GLY A 68 11.52 -23.28 -4.27
CA GLY A 68 12.19 -23.01 -3.00
C GLY A 68 11.97 -21.57 -2.55
N ASP A 69 12.77 -21.11 -1.58
CA ASP A 69 12.58 -19.83 -0.91
C ASP A 69 12.39 -18.65 -1.89
N ILE A 70 11.24 -17.98 -1.80
CA ILE A 70 10.84 -16.87 -2.69
C ILE A 70 11.83 -15.73 -2.71
N GLY A 71 12.42 -15.39 -1.55
CA GLY A 71 13.40 -14.31 -1.46
C GLY A 71 14.69 -14.71 -2.18
N GLU A 72 15.22 -15.90 -1.90
CA GLU A 72 16.42 -16.39 -2.57
C GLU A 72 16.20 -16.54 -4.08
N TYR A 73 15.05 -17.10 -4.48
CA TYR A 73 14.68 -17.27 -5.87
C TYR A 73 14.58 -15.93 -6.61
N ALA A 74 13.79 -14.98 -6.10
CA ALA A 74 13.58 -13.69 -6.75
C ALA A 74 14.90 -12.91 -6.91
N ASN A 75 15.76 -12.93 -5.89
CA ASN A 75 17.06 -12.25 -5.92
C ASN A 75 18.11 -12.99 -6.75
N GLY A 76 17.96 -14.31 -6.94
CA GLY A 76 18.81 -15.12 -7.80
C GLY A 76 18.53 -14.97 -9.31
N LEU A 77 17.41 -14.36 -9.69
CA LEU A 77 17.09 -14.09 -11.09
C LEU A 77 18.04 -13.04 -11.68
N ASN A 78 18.51 -13.25 -12.91
CA ASN A 78 19.40 -12.31 -13.61
C ASN A 78 18.64 -11.21 -14.36
N SER A 79 17.33 -11.34 -14.50
CA SER A 79 16.47 -10.45 -15.30
C SER A 79 15.23 -10.05 -14.51
N LEU A 80 14.94 -8.76 -14.46
CA LEU A 80 13.68 -8.26 -13.91
C LEU A 80 12.48 -8.75 -14.73
N GLY A 81 12.64 -8.91 -16.05
CA GLY A 81 11.57 -9.42 -16.90
C GLY A 81 11.16 -10.85 -16.58
N ASP A 82 12.05 -11.66 -16.01
CA ASP A 82 11.70 -13.02 -15.55
C ASP A 82 10.93 -12.95 -14.22
N TRP A 83 11.34 -12.05 -13.32
CA TRP A 83 10.61 -11.80 -12.08
C TRP A 83 9.20 -11.27 -12.33
N GLU A 84 9.07 -10.31 -13.23
CA GLU A 84 7.77 -9.77 -13.68
C GLU A 84 6.84 -10.88 -14.19
N LYS A 85 7.34 -11.73 -15.09
CA LYS A 85 6.55 -12.84 -15.64
C LYS A 85 6.18 -13.86 -14.57
N GLU A 86 7.06 -14.11 -13.61
CA GLU A 86 6.79 -15.07 -12.54
C GLU A 86 5.61 -14.60 -11.67
N VAL A 87 5.62 -13.33 -11.27
CA VAL A 87 4.56 -12.73 -10.45
C VAL A 87 3.28 -12.58 -11.27
N ILE A 88 3.36 -11.95 -12.45
CA ILE A 88 2.18 -11.63 -13.26
C ILE A 88 1.55 -12.89 -13.87
N GLY A 89 2.35 -13.89 -14.23
CA GLY A 89 1.87 -15.17 -14.77
C GLY A 89 1.05 -16.00 -13.78
N ARG A 90 1.14 -15.69 -12.48
CA ARG A 90 0.32 -16.32 -11.42
C ARG A 90 -0.95 -15.53 -11.09
N LEU A 91 -1.14 -14.37 -11.73
CA LEU A 91 -2.36 -13.58 -11.63
C LEU A 91 -3.30 -13.93 -12.79
N ASN A 92 -4.60 -13.88 -12.52
CA ASN A 92 -5.60 -14.07 -13.57
C ASN A 92 -5.64 -12.85 -14.52
N GLY A 93 -5.46 -13.09 -15.81
CA GLY A 93 -5.53 -12.06 -16.84
C GLY A 93 -4.35 -11.09 -16.86
N GLY A 94 -3.18 -11.51 -16.35
CA GLY A 94 -1.96 -10.72 -16.38
C GLY A 94 -1.54 -10.35 -17.82
N GLY A 95 -1.51 -9.06 -18.12
CA GLY A 95 -1.20 -8.54 -19.45
C GLY A 95 -0.23 -7.37 -19.39
N LYS A 96 0.73 -7.31 -20.30
CA LYS A 96 1.66 -6.17 -20.39
C LYS A 96 0.92 -5.00 -21.02
N LEU A 97 0.85 -3.88 -20.31
CA LEU A 97 0.26 -2.63 -20.81
C LEU A 97 1.27 -1.79 -21.58
N GLN A 98 2.50 -1.72 -21.08
CA GLN A 98 3.57 -0.95 -21.68
C GLN A 98 4.89 -1.72 -21.54
N ALA A 99 5.59 -1.92 -22.65
CA ALA A 99 6.97 -2.41 -22.65
C ALA A 99 7.91 -1.22 -22.52
N THR A 100 8.82 -1.25 -21.56
CA THR A 100 9.71 -0.12 -21.28
C THR A 100 11.14 -0.40 -21.75
N SER A 101 11.69 0.55 -22.50
CA SER A 101 13.12 0.86 -22.45
C SER A 101 13.36 1.57 -21.12
N VAL A 102 14.43 1.20 -20.43
CA VAL A 102 14.73 1.39 -18.99
C VAL A 102 14.73 2.85 -18.45
N THR A 103 14.31 3.87 -19.21
CA THR A 103 14.49 5.28 -18.86
C THR A 103 13.27 6.00 -18.30
N ASP A 104 12.02 5.57 -18.57
CA ASP A 104 10.86 6.46 -18.34
C ASP A 104 9.57 5.77 -17.84
N VAL A 105 9.67 4.68 -17.07
CA VAL A 105 8.50 3.95 -16.51
C VAL A 105 7.58 4.87 -15.71
N THR A 106 8.17 5.78 -14.91
CA THR A 106 7.43 6.78 -14.15
C THR A 106 6.58 7.66 -15.06
N ASP A 107 7.10 8.04 -16.21
CA ASP A 107 6.44 8.92 -17.17
C ASP A 107 5.33 8.18 -17.93
N ASP A 108 5.58 6.93 -18.31
CA ASP A 108 4.56 6.06 -18.89
C ASP A 108 3.40 5.84 -17.91
N LYS A 109 3.69 5.58 -16.64
CA LYS A 109 2.65 5.45 -15.60
C LYS A 109 1.86 6.75 -15.44
N ARG A 110 2.54 7.91 -15.45
CA ARG A 110 1.88 9.23 -15.45
C ARG A 110 0.96 9.44 -16.65
N ASN A 111 1.38 8.99 -17.82
CA ASN A 111 0.58 9.08 -19.04
C ASN A 111 -0.66 8.18 -18.94
N ILE A 112 -0.55 6.97 -18.39
CA ILE A 112 -1.69 6.08 -18.14
C ILE A 112 -2.72 6.75 -17.21
N TYR A 113 -2.27 7.34 -16.10
CA TYR A 113 -3.14 8.10 -15.20
C TYR A 113 -3.83 9.28 -15.91
N ARG A 114 -3.06 10.08 -16.66
CA ARG A 114 -3.56 11.24 -17.39
C ARG A 114 -4.60 10.85 -18.44
N ASN A 115 -4.33 9.79 -19.21
CA ASN A 115 -5.22 9.29 -20.26
C ASN A 115 -6.53 8.72 -19.69
N SER A 116 -6.51 8.30 -18.42
CA SER A 116 -7.69 7.85 -17.68
C SER A 116 -8.45 8.99 -17.01
N GLY A 117 -8.02 10.25 -17.18
CA GLY A 117 -8.63 11.43 -16.56
C GLY A 117 -8.28 11.60 -15.07
N ALA A 118 -7.32 10.84 -14.55
CA ALA A 118 -6.86 10.93 -13.17
C ALA A 118 -5.65 11.86 -13.02
N ASN A 119 -5.33 12.22 -11.77
CA ASN A 119 -4.16 13.03 -11.49
C ASN A 119 -2.88 12.21 -11.76
N PRO A 120 -1.89 12.76 -12.50
CA PRO A 120 -0.66 12.05 -12.83
C PRO A 120 0.29 12.03 -11.62
N GLY A 121 0.09 11.03 -10.74
CA GLY A 121 0.94 10.70 -9.60
C GLY A 121 2.27 10.03 -10.01
N PRO A 122 3.02 9.44 -9.07
CA PRO A 122 2.65 9.22 -7.69
C PRO A 122 2.71 10.50 -6.85
N PHE A 123 1.81 10.59 -5.85
CA PHE A 123 1.89 11.61 -4.80
C PHE A 123 2.16 11.00 -3.43
N ALA A 124 2.83 11.77 -2.56
CA ALA A 124 3.12 11.36 -1.19
C ALA A 124 1.85 10.99 -0.40
N PHE A 125 2.04 10.14 0.62
CA PHE A 125 0.99 9.78 1.57
C PHE A 125 0.47 11.00 2.35
N ASN A 126 1.34 11.93 2.69
CA ASN A 126 0.99 13.16 3.40
C ASN A 126 0.78 14.34 2.43
N LEU A 127 -0.22 15.17 2.73
CA LEU A 127 -0.43 16.43 2.03
C LEU A 127 0.58 17.48 2.52
N ASN A 128 1.13 18.29 1.62
CA ASN A 128 1.97 19.43 1.97
C ASN A 128 1.13 20.71 1.96
N GLY A 129 0.82 21.26 3.13
CA GLY A 129 -0.05 22.45 3.24
C GLY A 129 -1.45 22.26 2.66
N GLY A 130 -1.98 21.02 2.68
CA GLY A 130 -3.27 20.67 2.08
C GLY A 130 -3.23 20.38 0.57
N GLN A 131 -2.05 20.43 -0.07
CA GLN A 131 -1.87 20.13 -1.49
C GLN A 131 -1.17 18.78 -1.69
N LEU A 132 -1.44 18.16 -2.85
CA LEU A 132 -0.75 16.94 -3.28
C LEU A 132 0.73 17.24 -3.55
N ALA A 133 1.62 16.48 -2.91
CA ALA A 133 3.06 16.56 -3.15
C ALA A 133 3.49 15.45 -4.11
N LYS A 134 3.99 15.81 -5.29
CA LYS A 134 4.58 14.85 -6.23
C LYS A 134 5.86 14.26 -5.64
N VAL A 135 6.06 12.96 -5.86
CA VAL A 135 7.24 12.21 -5.40
C VAL A 135 7.79 11.34 -6.53
N GLY A 136 9.00 10.82 -6.36
CA GLY A 136 9.55 9.81 -7.26
C GLY A 136 8.79 8.48 -7.18
N ASP A 137 9.05 7.60 -8.14
CA ASP A 137 8.58 6.23 -8.13
C ASP A 137 9.74 5.30 -7.77
N VAL A 138 9.49 4.31 -6.91
CA VAL A 138 10.51 3.32 -6.51
C VAL A 138 10.53 2.15 -7.49
N CYS A 139 9.38 1.84 -8.10
CA CYS A 139 9.24 0.74 -9.04
C CYS A 139 9.28 1.28 -10.47
N ASP A 140 10.47 1.72 -10.88
CA ASP A 140 10.71 2.50 -12.10
C ASP A 140 11.63 1.80 -13.12
N ASN A 141 11.98 0.53 -12.91
CA ASN A 141 12.88 -0.21 -13.82
C ASN A 141 12.16 -1.24 -14.69
N GLY A 142 10.93 -1.61 -14.33
CA GLY A 142 10.18 -2.68 -14.97
C GLY A 142 9.17 -2.24 -16.04
N SER A 143 8.53 -3.22 -16.68
CA SER A 143 7.35 -3.01 -17.51
C SER A 143 6.13 -2.68 -16.65
N ILE A 144 5.14 -2.02 -17.25
CA ILE A 144 3.83 -1.78 -16.61
C ILE A 144 2.88 -2.89 -17.03
N TRP A 145 2.28 -3.56 -16.06
CA TRP A 145 1.32 -4.64 -16.29
C TRP A 145 -0.04 -4.31 -15.69
N SER A 146 -1.07 -4.98 -16.19
CA SER A 146 -2.38 -5.04 -15.56
C SER A 146 -2.88 -6.46 -15.41
N ASP A 147 -3.92 -6.62 -14.62
CA ASP A 147 -4.63 -7.90 -14.47
C ASP A 147 -6.14 -7.74 -14.69
N SER A 148 -6.86 -8.86 -14.58
CA SER A 148 -8.32 -8.90 -14.70
C SER A 148 -9.07 -8.08 -13.64
N LYS A 149 -8.41 -7.70 -12.52
CA LYS A 149 -8.98 -6.83 -11.48
C LYS A 149 -8.75 -5.35 -11.78
N GLY A 150 -8.06 -5.01 -12.87
CA GLY A 150 -7.77 -3.64 -13.28
C GLY A 150 -6.65 -2.97 -12.48
N ARG A 151 -5.85 -3.73 -11.73
CA ARG A 151 -4.71 -3.20 -10.97
C ARG A 151 -3.57 -2.84 -11.92
N LEU A 152 -2.74 -1.87 -11.54
CA LEU A 152 -1.48 -1.59 -12.24
C LEU A 152 -0.30 -2.15 -11.44
N TRP A 153 0.61 -2.82 -12.12
CA TRP A 153 1.77 -3.45 -11.51
C TRP A 153 3.05 -2.89 -12.11
N THR A 154 3.97 -2.46 -11.26
CA THR A 154 5.31 -2.02 -11.64
C THR A 154 6.34 -2.64 -10.72
N PHE A 155 7.61 -2.68 -11.17
CA PHE A 155 8.66 -3.42 -10.49
C PHE A 155 9.97 -2.62 -10.41
N ASN A 156 10.74 -2.89 -9.36
CA ASN A 156 12.10 -2.40 -9.18
C ASN A 156 13.10 -3.55 -9.38
N PHE A 157 14.26 -3.27 -9.99
CA PHE A 157 15.27 -4.29 -10.20
C PHE A 157 15.92 -4.70 -8.87
N GLU A 158 16.49 -3.78 -8.13
CA GLU A 158 17.52 -4.07 -7.13
C GLU A 158 17.03 -4.90 -5.93
N MET A 159 15.84 -4.60 -5.39
CA MET A 159 15.23 -5.41 -4.31
C MET A 159 14.03 -6.24 -4.76
N ARG A 160 13.83 -6.35 -6.08
CA ARG A 160 12.69 -7.07 -6.66
C ARG A 160 11.33 -6.55 -6.14
N ILE A 161 11.28 -5.26 -5.79
CA ILE A 161 10.10 -4.62 -5.20
C ILE A 161 8.96 -4.72 -6.21
N ILE A 162 7.79 -5.12 -5.71
CA ILE A 162 6.53 -5.15 -6.43
C ILE A 162 5.74 -3.93 -5.96
N CYS A 163 5.44 -3.01 -6.85
CA CYS A 163 4.50 -1.93 -6.57
C CYS A 163 3.17 -2.22 -7.28
N VAL A 164 2.08 -2.03 -6.54
CA VAL A 164 0.73 -2.31 -7.04
C VAL A 164 -0.16 -1.13 -6.78
N ASP A 165 -0.76 -0.60 -7.84
CA ASP A 165 -1.89 0.31 -7.76
C ASP A 165 -3.20 -0.49 -7.73
N VAL A 166 -3.81 -0.59 -6.55
CA VAL A 166 -4.89 -1.56 -6.27
C VAL A 166 -6.24 -1.16 -6.89
N ASN A 167 -6.40 0.11 -7.27
CA ASN A 167 -7.56 0.63 -8.00
C ASN A 167 -7.22 1.00 -9.46
N GLY A 168 -6.03 0.65 -9.94
CA GLY A 168 -5.60 0.87 -11.31
C GLY A 168 -5.16 2.30 -11.57
N ALA A 169 -5.68 2.92 -12.63
CA ALA A 169 -5.33 4.29 -13.01
C ALA A 169 -6.20 5.37 -12.33
N ALA A 170 -7.14 4.96 -11.49
CA ALA A 170 -8.12 5.85 -10.87
C ALA A 170 -7.50 6.63 -9.71
N ASN A 171 -8.00 7.85 -9.46
CA ASN A 171 -7.59 8.61 -8.28
C ASN A 171 -7.76 7.78 -6.98
N PRO A 172 -6.89 7.97 -5.98
CA PRO A 172 -6.00 9.13 -5.84
C PRO A 172 -4.56 9.05 -6.40
N ASN A 173 -4.05 7.90 -6.84
CA ASN A 173 -2.66 7.65 -7.30
C ASN A 173 -1.60 8.11 -6.27
N ARG A 174 -1.75 7.68 -5.01
CA ARG A 174 -0.95 8.08 -3.85
C ARG A 174 -0.29 6.91 -3.15
N LEU A 175 0.94 7.12 -2.71
CA LEU A 175 1.70 6.14 -1.95
C LEU A 175 0.96 5.79 -0.65
N ASN A 176 0.91 4.49 -0.34
CA ASN A 176 0.22 3.92 0.82
C ASN A 176 -1.27 4.34 0.90
N ILE A 177 -1.96 4.55 -0.22
CA ILE A 177 -3.43 4.75 -0.22
C ILE A 177 -4.07 3.83 -1.25
N ASP A 178 -3.56 3.86 -2.48
CA ASP A 178 -3.91 2.94 -3.56
C ASP A 178 -2.67 2.31 -4.20
N THR A 179 -1.53 3.02 -4.22
CA THR A 179 -0.24 2.42 -4.58
C THR A 179 0.49 1.87 -3.35
N PHE A 180 0.78 0.58 -3.32
CA PHE A 180 1.48 -0.11 -2.23
C PHE A 180 2.71 -0.87 -2.72
N ALA A 181 3.69 -1.06 -1.85
CA ALA A 181 4.90 -1.83 -2.14
C ALA A 181 4.97 -3.13 -1.35
N PHE A 182 5.53 -4.14 -2.00
CA PHE A 182 5.79 -5.46 -1.43
C PHE A 182 7.17 -5.94 -1.84
N ILE A 183 7.83 -6.68 -0.96
CA ILE A 183 9.19 -7.13 -1.17
C ILE A 183 9.26 -8.65 -0.93
N PRO A 184 9.79 -9.45 -1.87
CA PRO A 184 10.08 -10.85 -1.60
C PRO A 184 11.26 -10.94 -0.62
N MET A 185 10.99 -11.53 0.54
CA MET A 185 11.97 -11.77 1.60
C MET A 185 12.21 -13.27 1.75
N SER A 186 13.46 -13.65 2.02
CA SER A 186 13.78 -15.04 2.35
C SER A 186 13.38 -15.37 3.77
N ALA A 187 13.31 -16.66 4.12
CA ALA A 187 13.02 -17.12 5.48
C ALA A 187 13.90 -16.42 6.53
N LYS A 188 15.20 -16.27 6.24
CA LYS A 188 16.14 -15.53 7.09
C LYS A 188 15.76 -14.05 7.23
N ALA A 189 15.37 -13.40 6.13
CA ALA A 189 14.95 -12.01 6.15
C ALA A 189 13.61 -11.82 6.86
N VAL A 190 12.65 -12.73 6.68
CA VAL A 190 11.37 -12.73 7.39
C VAL A 190 11.61 -12.88 8.90
N ALA A 191 12.41 -13.87 9.31
CA ALA A 191 12.78 -14.07 10.70
C ALA A 191 13.41 -12.81 11.30
N ALA A 192 14.31 -12.16 10.56
CA ALA A 192 14.98 -10.96 11.02
C ALA A 192 14.06 -9.73 11.06
N TRP A 193 13.48 -9.32 9.92
CA TRP A 193 12.76 -8.04 9.79
C TRP A 193 11.30 -8.07 10.23
N VAL A 194 10.63 -9.22 10.09
CA VAL A 194 9.20 -9.34 10.40
C VAL A 194 8.99 -9.80 11.85
N HIS A 195 9.84 -10.70 12.34
CA HIS A 195 9.60 -11.38 13.62
C HIS A 195 10.66 -11.12 14.71
N ASP A 196 11.77 -10.45 14.41
CA ASP A 196 12.89 -10.24 15.34
C ASP A 196 13.45 -11.56 15.93
N ASP A 197 13.37 -12.67 15.18
CA ASP A 197 13.84 -14.02 15.57
C ASP A 197 14.96 -14.52 14.65
N GLN A 198 16.06 -13.78 14.63
CA GLN A 198 17.24 -14.08 13.79
C GLN A 198 17.93 -15.40 14.15
N ALA A 199 17.64 -15.92 15.34
CA ALA A 199 18.29 -17.11 15.89
C ALA A 199 17.67 -18.43 15.40
N HIS A 200 16.47 -18.37 14.80
CA HIS A 200 15.72 -19.53 14.32
C HIS A 200 15.06 -19.27 12.95
N PRO A 201 15.83 -18.93 11.91
CA PRO A 201 15.28 -18.67 10.57
C PRO A 201 14.54 -19.89 9.99
N GLU A 202 14.83 -21.11 10.46
CA GLU A 202 14.15 -22.35 10.09
C GLU A 202 12.68 -22.42 10.53
N ASN A 203 12.23 -21.55 11.43
CA ASN A 203 10.83 -21.47 11.85
C ASN A 203 9.94 -20.71 10.85
N TYR A 204 10.55 -20.09 9.84
CA TYR A 204 9.88 -19.20 8.91
C TYR A 204 10.06 -19.68 7.47
N SER A 205 9.16 -19.27 6.60
CA SER A 205 9.31 -19.39 5.15
C SER A 205 9.58 -18.02 4.55
N GLY A 206 10.20 -17.97 3.36
CA GLY A 206 10.22 -16.74 2.60
C GLY A 206 8.80 -16.26 2.30
N GLU A 207 8.59 -14.95 2.27
CA GLU A 207 7.27 -14.34 2.07
C GLU A 207 7.38 -13.07 1.23
N ILE A 208 6.27 -12.69 0.58
CA ILE A 208 6.13 -11.37 -0.01
C ILE A 208 5.56 -10.43 1.06
N VAL A 209 6.40 -9.55 1.58
CA VAL A 209 6.13 -8.71 2.76
C VAL A 209 5.70 -7.30 2.33
N PRO A 210 4.61 -6.74 2.88
CA PRO A 210 4.19 -5.37 2.60
C PRO A 210 5.15 -4.38 3.26
N CYS A 211 5.43 -3.26 2.59
CA CYS A 211 6.37 -2.25 3.07
C CYS A 211 5.79 -0.84 2.94
N ASP A 212 6.28 0.08 3.76
CA ASP A 212 5.88 1.48 3.74
C ASP A 212 6.53 2.20 2.55
N LEU A 213 5.77 2.33 1.46
CA LEU A 213 6.26 2.91 0.21
C LEU A 213 6.54 4.42 0.35
N ASP A 214 5.76 5.16 1.14
CA ASP A 214 6.04 6.59 1.40
C ASP A 214 7.39 6.77 2.09
N VAL A 215 7.71 5.92 3.07
CA VAL A 215 9.00 5.95 3.77
C VAL A 215 10.15 5.57 2.84
N ILE A 216 10.02 4.49 2.06
CA ILE A 216 11.04 4.06 1.08
C ILE A 216 11.36 5.22 0.13
N THR A 217 10.33 5.81 -0.48
CA THR A 217 10.47 6.90 -1.45
C THR A 217 11.05 8.16 -0.81
N ARG A 218 10.49 8.62 0.31
CA ARG A 218 10.82 9.95 0.85
C ARG A 218 12.12 10.00 1.63
N LYS A 219 12.53 8.89 2.26
CA LYS A 219 13.84 8.79 2.91
C LYS A 219 14.95 8.39 1.94
N GLY A 220 14.62 8.07 0.69
CA GLY A 220 15.59 7.61 -0.31
C GLY A 220 16.34 6.38 0.18
N LEU A 221 15.62 5.41 0.75
CA LEU A 221 16.24 4.22 1.31
C LEU A 221 16.96 3.45 0.22
N SER A 222 18.12 2.88 0.56
CA SER A 222 18.87 2.10 -0.40
C SER A 222 18.02 0.93 -0.90
N ASN A 223 17.98 0.81 -2.22
CA ASN A 223 17.46 -0.37 -2.91
C ASN A 223 18.53 -1.49 -2.99
N ALA A 224 19.64 -1.39 -2.27
CA ALA A 224 20.58 -2.49 -2.18
C ALA A 224 20.01 -3.62 -1.33
N TYR A 225 20.06 -4.84 -1.85
CA TYR A 225 19.72 -6.04 -1.09
C TYR A 225 20.64 -6.16 0.13
N PRO A 226 20.10 -6.16 1.36
CA PRO A 226 20.92 -6.28 2.55
C PRO A 226 21.52 -7.70 2.59
N LYS A 227 22.84 -7.81 2.81
CA LYS A 227 23.48 -9.12 2.96
C LYS A 227 22.98 -9.78 4.25
N VAL A 228 22.04 -10.71 4.14
CA VAL A 228 21.39 -11.36 5.28
C VAL A 228 22.36 -12.24 6.09
N ASP A 229 23.54 -12.58 5.57
CA ASP A 229 24.55 -13.34 6.32
C ASP A 229 25.43 -12.46 7.25
N THR A 230 25.34 -11.12 7.18
CA THR A 230 25.96 -10.16 8.13
C THR A 230 24.97 -9.60 9.15
N VAL A 231 23.75 -10.14 9.16
CA VAL A 231 22.69 -9.91 10.13
C VAL A 231 23.12 -10.50 11.47
N PHE A 232 22.94 -9.74 12.54
CA PHE A 232 23.43 -10.05 13.88
C PHE A 232 22.91 -11.39 14.40
N ASP A 233 23.72 -12.44 14.38
CA ASP A 233 23.42 -13.71 15.06
C ASP A 233 23.88 -13.60 16.53
N PRO A 234 22.99 -13.51 17.53
CA PRO A 234 23.38 -13.41 18.94
C PRO A 234 24.13 -14.66 19.44
N LYS A 235 23.91 -15.84 18.84
CA LYS A 235 24.62 -17.08 19.19
C LYS A 235 26.05 -17.11 18.63
N LYS A 236 26.35 -16.35 17.57
CA LYS A 236 27.70 -16.16 17.01
C LYS A 236 28.39 -14.86 17.44
N SER A 237 27.75 -14.03 18.27
CA SER A 237 28.30 -12.74 18.68
C SER A 237 29.00 -12.77 20.05
N TYR A 238 28.95 -13.92 20.73
CA TYR A 238 29.62 -14.13 22.01
C TYR A 238 30.30 -15.50 22.05
N THR A 239 31.61 -15.49 22.22
CA THR A 239 32.35 -16.67 22.71
C THR A 239 32.93 -16.30 24.07
N ASN A 240 32.66 -17.07 25.11
CA ASN A 240 33.11 -16.80 26.49
C ASN A 240 32.78 -15.38 27.00
N GLY A 241 31.58 -14.86 26.70
CA GLY A 241 31.10 -13.59 27.25
C GLY A 241 31.76 -12.33 26.66
N GLN A 242 32.60 -12.46 25.63
CA GLN A 242 33.19 -11.33 24.91
C GLN A 242 32.48 -11.12 23.57
N LYS A 243 32.10 -9.87 23.27
CA LYS A 243 31.48 -9.46 22.00
C LYS A 243 32.49 -9.65 20.86
N LEU A 244 32.18 -10.46 19.86
CA LEU A 244 33.02 -10.64 18.68
C LEU A 244 32.98 -9.38 17.80
N SER A 245 34.15 -8.82 17.47
CA SER A 245 34.27 -7.63 16.60
C SER A 245 34.17 -8.03 15.12
N GLY A 246 32.95 -8.29 14.65
CA GLY A 246 32.63 -8.37 13.23
C GLY A 246 31.90 -7.12 12.74
N ASN A 247 31.95 -6.84 11.44
CA ASN A 247 31.10 -5.84 10.79
C ASN A 247 29.65 -6.35 10.73
N TYR A 248 28.98 -6.45 11.88
CA TYR A 248 27.56 -6.77 11.98
C TYR A 248 26.74 -5.50 11.74
N THR A 249 25.81 -5.55 10.80
CA THR A 249 24.79 -4.50 10.64
C THR A 249 23.61 -4.83 11.53
N GLU A 250 23.21 -3.88 12.39
CA GLU A 250 21.94 -3.96 13.11
C GLU A 250 20.81 -4.16 12.10
N VAL A 251 20.13 -5.27 12.27
CA VAL A 251 18.94 -5.66 11.51
C VAL A 251 17.77 -5.12 12.30
N ASN A 252 16.90 -4.39 11.61
CA ASN A 252 15.86 -3.58 12.20
C ASN A 252 16.41 -2.38 12.95
N ASN A 253 15.99 -1.24 12.42
CA ASN A 253 16.27 0.03 13.01
C ASN A 253 15.44 0.24 14.30
N LYS A 254 15.98 -0.19 15.45
CA LYS A 254 15.42 0.18 16.76
C LYS A 254 15.69 1.66 17.12
N ASN A 255 16.51 2.40 16.35
CA ASN A 255 17.09 3.70 16.75
C ASN A 255 16.97 4.88 15.74
N GLY A 256 16.14 4.80 14.70
CA GLY A 256 15.99 5.88 13.69
C GLY A 256 16.98 5.93 12.50
N ASN A 257 17.97 5.03 12.37
CA ASN A 257 18.93 4.98 11.25
C ASN A 257 18.55 3.96 10.16
N TRP A 258 17.65 4.36 9.27
CA TRP A 258 17.16 3.58 8.14
C TRP A 258 18.22 3.50 7.03
N LYS A 259 18.50 2.30 6.52
CA LYS A 259 19.57 2.08 5.51
C LYS A 259 19.08 1.32 4.27
N SER A 260 18.10 0.43 4.41
CA SER A 260 17.56 -0.37 3.30
C SER A 260 16.05 -0.30 3.25
N ALA A 261 15.44 -0.54 2.09
CA ALA A 261 13.99 -0.62 1.97
C ALA A 261 13.38 -1.73 2.87
N TYR A 262 14.15 -2.75 3.25
CA TYR A 262 13.71 -3.77 4.23
C TYR A 262 13.38 -3.16 5.59
N ASP A 263 14.04 -2.07 5.98
CA ASP A 263 13.75 -1.39 7.25
C ASP A 263 12.34 -0.78 7.27
N ALA A 264 11.73 -0.59 6.10
CA ALA A 264 10.34 -0.13 5.92
C ALA A 264 9.32 -1.25 5.89
N CYS A 265 9.74 -2.46 6.23
CA CYS A 265 8.89 -3.64 6.28
C CYS A 265 8.96 -4.23 7.70
N PRO A 266 7.89 -4.86 8.21
CA PRO A 266 6.57 -4.96 7.57
C PRO A 266 5.69 -3.72 7.81
N PHE A 267 4.88 -3.37 6.81
CA PHE A 267 3.84 -2.33 6.91
C PHE A 267 2.44 -2.97 7.00
N PHE A 268 2.10 -3.50 8.18
CA PHE A 268 0.82 -4.20 8.40
C PHE A 268 -0.37 -3.30 8.79
N GLY A 269 -0.17 -1.99 8.99
CA GLY A 269 -1.25 -1.06 9.33
C GLY A 269 -2.50 -1.16 8.44
N PRO A 270 -2.38 -1.22 7.10
CA PRO A 270 -3.52 -1.39 6.21
C PRO A 270 -4.21 -2.76 6.34
N VAL A 271 -3.48 -3.81 6.73
CA VAL A 271 -4.00 -5.18 6.93
C VAL A 271 -4.69 -5.31 8.29
N GLU A 272 -4.05 -4.83 9.36
CA GLU A 272 -4.53 -4.98 10.73
C GLU A 272 -5.65 -3.99 11.08
N ASN A 273 -5.88 -2.98 10.23
CA ASN A 273 -6.80 -1.88 10.51
C ASN A 273 -6.42 -1.08 11.76
N VAL A 274 -5.17 -1.15 12.20
CA VAL A 274 -4.63 -0.41 13.33
C VAL A 274 -3.67 0.64 12.78
N ALA A 275 -3.99 1.92 13.03
CA ALA A 275 -3.27 3.04 12.42
C ALA A 275 -1.86 3.30 13.04
N PRO A 276 -1.55 2.88 14.28
CA PRO A 276 -0.19 2.82 14.77
C PRO A 276 0.18 1.46 15.38
N THR A 277 1.03 0.70 14.69
CA THR A 277 1.81 -0.43 15.21
C THR A 277 3.01 -0.58 14.27
N ILE A 278 4.30 -0.61 14.63
CA ILE A 278 5.12 -0.67 15.85
C ILE A 278 6.36 0.23 15.58
N GLY A 279 6.89 0.95 16.57
CA GLY A 279 8.17 1.71 16.43
C GLY A 279 8.10 3.12 15.83
N TYR A 280 6.94 3.55 15.33
CA TYR A 280 6.69 4.93 14.94
C TYR A 280 5.92 5.66 16.05
N SER A 281 6.42 6.83 16.48
CA SER A 281 5.70 7.77 17.34
C SER A 281 4.28 8.00 16.80
N ALA A 282 3.28 8.11 17.69
CA ALA A 282 1.87 8.37 17.37
C ALA A 282 1.77 9.30 16.15
N GLY A 283 1.43 8.73 14.99
CA GLY A 283 1.35 9.49 13.75
C GLY A 283 0.27 10.54 13.86
N LYS A 284 0.42 11.66 13.15
CA LYS A 284 -0.69 12.58 12.94
C LYS A 284 -1.47 12.10 11.71
N SER A 285 -2.80 12.08 11.78
CA SER A 285 -3.65 11.86 10.61
C SER A 285 -3.36 12.91 9.55
N ALA A 286 -3.79 12.69 8.31
CA ALA A 286 -3.71 13.73 7.28
C ALA A 286 -4.62 14.98 7.54
N LYS A 287 -5.27 15.04 8.71
CA LYS A 287 -5.93 16.25 9.30
C LYS A 287 -5.21 16.76 10.57
N ASN A 288 -3.95 16.39 10.76
CA ASN A 288 -3.10 16.77 11.88
C ASN A 288 -3.63 16.38 13.28
N ARG A 289 -4.37 15.26 13.39
CA ARG A 289 -4.87 14.72 14.68
C ARG A 289 -4.00 13.57 15.17
N ASP A 290 -3.78 13.47 16.48
CA ASP A 290 -3.07 12.32 17.07
C ASP A 290 -3.83 11.01 16.79
N ILE A 291 -3.11 10.01 16.30
CA ILE A 291 -3.62 8.67 16.02
C ILE A 291 -3.09 7.69 17.09
N THR A 292 -3.99 6.89 17.64
CA THR A 292 -3.73 5.85 18.66
C THR A 292 -4.04 4.46 18.13
N SER A 293 -3.67 3.41 18.86
CA SER A 293 -3.93 1.99 18.47
C SER A 293 -5.40 1.62 18.35
N SER A 294 -6.32 2.51 18.75
CA SER A 294 -7.77 2.36 18.55
C SER A 294 -8.27 2.90 17.21
N ASN A 295 -7.41 3.60 16.45
CA ASN A 295 -7.79 4.24 15.19
C ASN A 295 -7.62 3.33 13.98
N ASN A 296 -8.50 3.50 13.01
CA ASN A 296 -8.53 2.70 11.78
C ASN A 296 -7.68 3.35 10.68
N TYR A 297 -6.75 2.59 10.10
CA TYR A 297 -5.88 3.08 9.02
C TYR A 297 -6.66 3.74 7.87
N TRP A 298 -7.66 3.04 7.34
CA TRP A 298 -8.43 3.49 6.18
C TRP A 298 -9.34 4.68 6.52
N LYS A 299 -9.97 4.73 7.69
CA LYS A 299 -10.93 5.79 8.03
C LYS A 299 -10.30 7.02 8.68
N ASP A 300 -9.30 6.82 9.53
CA ASP A 300 -8.78 7.86 10.42
C ASP A 300 -7.44 8.41 9.95
N TYR A 301 -6.61 7.60 9.27
CA TYR A 301 -5.26 8.00 8.86
C TYR A 301 -5.22 8.57 7.45
N ILE A 302 -5.90 7.92 6.51
CA ILE A 302 -5.98 8.38 5.12
C ILE A 302 -6.91 9.59 5.02
N ASN A 303 -6.41 10.70 4.46
CA ASN A 303 -7.29 11.80 4.07
C ASN A 303 -7.79 11.60 2.63
N TYR A 304 -9.05 11.17 2.53
CA TYR A 304 -9.79 11.07 1.27
C TYR A 304 -10.45 12.38 0.82
N LYS A 305 -10.47 13.42 1.68
CA LYS A 305 -10.97 14.76 1.35
C LYS A 305 -9.86 15.59 0.70
#